data_AF-A0A5J4PZJ0-F1
#
_entry.id   AF-A0A5J4PZJ0-F1
#
_cell.length_a   1.000
_cell.length_b   1.000
_cell.length_c   1.000
_cell.angle_alpha   90.00
_cell.angle_beta   90.00
_cell.angle_gamma   90.00
#
_symmetry.space_group_name_H-M   'P 1'
#
loop_
_entity.id
_entity.type
_entity.pdbx_description
1 polymer ?
#
loop_
_entity_poly.entity_id
_entity_poly.type
_entity_poly.pdbx_seq_one_letter_code
_entity_poly.pdbx_strand_id
1 'polypeptide(L)'
;DTQALKATVDSQKMYDNLMNKFKFGGIDKPNVYLDENVMRMCHTHRRLFASLAAQLLEEGKNEQALKVLDYCEQVIPDSNVPHSYHLSNSLSMAEAYYQLGKQEKGDKIAEMLFNNSLEYVTWYFRMNDRQLATSIEDVHYHLYLLNEYKKIMDKYESKLAPIYTGKLNELNAIYDARVNE
;
A
#
# COMPACT_ATOMS: atom_id res chain seq x y z
N ASP A 1 22.39 17.35 8.94
CA ASP A 1 22.80 18.01 7.69
C ASP A 1 22.33 17.12 6.54
N THR A 2 21.20 17.45 5.92
CA THR A 2 20.46 16.57 4.99
C THR A 2 21.19 16.35 3.66
N GLN A 3 22.10 17.27 3.30
CA GLN A 3 22.87 17.21 2.06
C GLN A 3 23.92 16.09 2.03
N ALA A 4 24.47 15.69 3.18
CA ALA A 4 25.48 14.63 3.27
C ALA A 4 24.89 13.21 3.08
N LEU A 5 23.58 13.04 3.32
CA LEU A 5 22.88 11.75 3.26
C LEU A 5 22.10 11.55 1.96
N LYS A 6 22.10 12.52 1.03
CA LYS A 6 21.11 12.61 -0.07
C LYS A 6 19.65 12.51 0.41
N ALA A 7 19.41 12.79 1.69
CA ALA A 7 18.11 12.67 2.32
C ALA A 7 17.28 13.93 2.03
N THR A 8 16.06 13.75 1.53
CA THR A 8 15.15 14.89 1.26
C THR A 8 14.43 15.33 2.56
N VAL A 9 14.56 14.56 3.64
CA VAL A 9 13.84 14.73 4.91
C VAL A 9 14.79 14.54 6.10
N ASP A 10 14.63 15.34 7.16
CA ASP A 10 15.31 15.17 8.46
C ASP A 10 14.63 14.02 9.23
N SER A 11 15.12 12.79 9.00
CA SER A 11 14.58 11.55 9.57
C SER A 11 14.50 11.58 11.10
N GLN A 12 15.48 12.19 11.76
CA GLN A 12 15.52 12.28 13.22
C GLN A 12 14.39 13.15 13.78
N LYS A 13 14.17 14.33 13.21
CA LYS A 13 13.06 15.22 13.62
C LYS A 13 11.72 14.62 13.28
N MET A 14 11.60 13.99 12.11
CA MET A 14 10.37 13.35 11.68
C MET A 14 10.01 12.17 12.59
N TYR A 15 11.00 11.35 12.96
CA TYR A 15 10.83 10.27 13.92
C TYR A 15 10.36 10.80 15.28
N ASP A 16 11.02 11.83 15.82
CA ASP A 16 10.60 12.41 17.11
C ASP A 16 9.17 12.98 17.06
N ASN A 17 8.82 13.66 15.97
CA ASN A 17 7.49 14.22 15.79
C ASN A 17 6.42 13.13 15.68
N LEU A 18 6.63 12.11 14.85
CA LEU A 18 5.62 11.06 14.60
C LEU A 18 5.51 10.07 15.76
N MET A 19 6.62 9.70 16.38
CA MET A 19 6.66 8.65 17.40
C MET A 19 6.38 9.18 18.82
N ASN A 20 6.80 10.42 19.13
CA ASN A 20 6.77 10.93 20.51
C ASN A 20 5.81 12.11 20.73
N LYS A 21 5.66 13.01 19.74
CA LYS A 21 4.92 14.28 19.93
C LYS A 21 3.50 14.25 19.39
N PHE A 22 3.28 13.60 18.25
CA PHE A 22 1.99 13.62 17.58
C PHE A 22 0.98 12.70 18.28
N LYS A 23 -0.28 13.15 18.35
CA LYS A 23 -1.38 12.39 18.92
C LYS A 23 -2.40 12.09 17.83
N PHE A 24 -2.59 10.81 17.50
CA PHE A 24 -3.44 10.33 16.42
C PHE A 24 -4.95 10.26 16.78
N GLY A 25 -5.39 11.00 17.80
CA GLY A 25 -6.83 11.22 18.05
C GLY A 25 -7.68 9.97 18.34
N GLY A 26 -7.09 8.81 18.65
CA GLY A 26 -7.84 7.58 18.92
C GLY A 26 -8.28 6.80 17.68
N ILE A 27 -7.61 6.98 16.54
CA ILE A 27 -7.86 6.23 15.29
C ILE A 27 -7.69 4.71 15.50
N ASP A 28 -6.98 4.27 16.53
CA ASP A 28 -6.76 2.87 16.91
C ASP A 28 -7.98 2.19 17.53
N LYS A 29 -8.99 2.97 17.97
CA LYS A 29 -10.18 2.39 18.61
C LYS A 29 -11.11 1.73 17.58
N PRO A 30 -11.65 0.53 17.85
CA PRO A 30 -12.61 -0.10 16.96
C PRO A 30 -13.90 0.73 16.87
N ASN A 31 -14.58 0.68 15.73
CA ASN A 31 -15.86 1.36 15.46
C ASN A 31 -15.82 2.90 15.55
N VAL A 32 -14.66 3.52 15.37
CA VAL A 32 -14.58 4.99 15.24
C VAL A 32 -15.11 5.40 13.87
N TYR A 33 -16.06 6.32 13.85
CA TYR A 33 -16.49 6.96 12.62
C TYR A 33 -15.43 7.95 12.14
N LEU A 34 -14.89 7.70 10.95
CA LEU A 34 -14.00 8.60 10.25
C LEU A 34 -14.76 9.13 9.03
N ASP A 35 -15.04 10.43 9.02
CA ASP A 35 -15.57 11.07 7.82
C ASP A 35 -14.52 11.08 6.69
N GLU A 36 -14.95 11.43 5.47
CA GLU A 36 -14.11 11.42 4.28
C GLU A 36 -12.83 12.27 4.41
N ASN A 37 -12.93 13.44 5.07
CA ASN A 37 -11.81 14.34 5.25
C ASN A 37 -10.83 13.79 6.29
N VAL A 38 -11.34 13.28 7.41
CA VAL A 38 -10.53 12.66 8.45
C VAL A 38 -9.84 11.41 7.90
N MET A 39 -10.52 10.60 7.09
CA MET A 39 -9.93 9.45 6.42
C MET A 39 -8.78 9.85 5.48
N ARG A 40 -8.98 10.89 4.66
CA ARG A 40 -7.90 11.46 3.80
C ARG A 40 -6.70 11.93 4.63
N MET A 41 -6.95 12.55 5.78
CA MET A 41 -5.90 12.91 6.71
C MET A 41 -5.16 11.68 7.24
N CYS A 42 -5.86 10.62 7.65
CA CYS A 42 -5.25 9.38 8.13
C CYS A 42 -4.33 8.74 7.08
N HIS A 43 -4.76 8.69 5.82
CA HIS A 43 -3.92 8.19 4.74
C HIS A 43 -2.65 9.04 4.55
N THR A 44 -2.75 10.36 4.69
CA THR A 44 -1.59 11.26 4.64
C THR A 44 -0.61 10.98 5.77
N HIS A 45 -1.09 10.72 7.00
CA HIS A 45 -0.23 10.32 8.11
C HIS A 45 0.46 8.98 7.83
N ARG A 46 -0.25 7.97 7.33
CA ARG A 46 0.35 6.69 6.93
C ARG A 46 1.43 6.87 5.86
N ARG A 47 1.20 7.76 4.88
CA ARG A 47 2.20 8.10 3.87
C ARG A 47 3.47 8.71 4.48
N LEU A 48 3.34 9.57 5.49
CA LEU A 48 4.50 10.11 6.21
C LEU A 48 5.30 9.00 6.89
N PHE A 49 4.64 8.05 7.56
CA PHE A 49 5.32 6.88 8.14
C PHE A 49 6.06 6.05 7.08
N ALA A 50 5.44 5.81 5.92
CA ALA A 50 6.08 5.09 4.82
C ALA A 50 7.36 5.80 4.33
N SER A 51 7.32 7.12 4.16
CA SER A 51 8.50 7.91 3.77
C SER A 51 9.59 7.90 4.84
N LEU A 52 9.23 7.97 6.13
CA LEU A 52 10.20 7.88 7.22
C LEU A 52 10.87 6.51 7.25
N ALA A 53 10.10 5.42 7.10
CA ALA A 53 10.63 4.07 7.09
C ALA A 53 11.61 3.86 5.93
N ALA A 54 11.28 4.31 4.72
CA ALA A 54 12.17 4.26 3.57
C ALA A 54 13.49 5.02 3.83
N GLN A 55 13.42 6.23 4.38
CA GLN A 55 14.62 7.01 4.71
C GLN A 55 15.48 6.33 5.79
N LEU A 56 14.87 5.74 6.81
CA LEU A 56 15.59 5.02 7.86
C LEU A 56 16.28 3.75 7.32
N LEU A 57 15.68 3.08 6.34
CA LEU A 57 16.30 1.95 5.64
C LEU A 57 17.51 2.39 4.82
N GLU A 58 17.41 3.50 4.09
CA GLU A 58 18.55 4.09 3.37
C GLU A 58 19.70 4.49 4.31
N GLU A 59 19.37 4.96 5.52
CA GLU A 59 20.34 5.27 6.58
C GLU A 59 20.88 4.03 7.31
N GLY A 60 20.40 2.81 6.97
CA GLY A 60 20.80 1.55 7.63
C GLY A 60 20.23 1.36 9.03
N LYS A 61 19.27 2.19 9.46
CA LYS A 61 18.63 2.16 10.78
C LYS A 61 17.45 1.19 10.83
N ASN A 62 17.72 -0.07 10.55
CA ASN A 62 16.70 -1.11 10.34
C ASN A 62 15.76 -1.32 11.54
N GLU A 63 16.29 -1.31 12.77
CA GLU A 63 15.46 -1.45 13.98
C GLU A 63 14.48 -0.28 14.16
N GLN A 64 14.92 0.93 13.85
CA GLN A 64 14.06 2.12 13.91
C GLN A 64 13.01 2.08 12.81
N ALA A 65 13.38 1.68 11.59
CA ALA A 65 12.44 1.52 10.48
C ALA A 65 11.32 0.52 10.83
N LEU A 66 11.67 -0.64 11.41
CA LEU A 66 10.69 -1.62 11.85
C LEU A 66 9.75 -1.04 12.92
N LYS A 67 10.30 -0.32 13.90
CA LYS A 67 9.49 0.31 14.96
C LYS A 67 8.52 1.36 14.42
N VAL A 68 8.94 2.13 13.42
CA VAL A 68 8.10 3.13 12.74
C VAL A 68 6.94 2.47 12.00
N LEU A 69 7.22 1.40 11.25
CA LEU A 69 6.19 0.66 10.52
C LEU A 69 5.19 0.00 11.47
N ASP A 70 5.67 -0.67 12.51
CA ASP A 70 4.82 -1.35 13.50
C ASP A 70 3.94 -0.36 14.27
N TYR A 71 4.49 0.80 14.62
CA TYR A 71 3.73 1.85 15.28
C TYR A 71 2.67 2.45 14.35
N CYS A 72 2.97 2.61 13.05
CA CYS A 72 1.98 3.06 12.07
C CYS A 72 0.77 2.12 12.00
N GLU A 73 1.00 0.80 11.95
CA GLU A 73 -0.08 -0.20 11.93
C GLU A 73 -0.86 -0.22 13.25
N GLN A 74 -0.21 0.08 14.37
CA GLN A 74 -0.88 0.19 15.67
C GLN A 74 -1.78 1.43 15.76
N VAL A 75 -1.29 2.60 15.36
CA VAL A 75 -2.02 3.87 15.51
C VAL A 75 -3.04 4.11 14.39
N ILE A 76 -2.81 3.52 13.22
CA ILE A 76 -3.66 3.63 12.04
C ILE A 76 -3.92 2.20 11.54
N PRO A 77 -4.79 1.44 12.22
CA PRO A 77 -5.07 0.06 11.84
C PRO A 77 -5.78 -0.03 10.49
N ASP A 78 -5.49 -1.11 9.77
CA ASP A 78 -6.10 -1.42 8.47
C ASP A 78 -7.63 -1.55 8.54
N SER A 79 -8.17 -1.98 9.70
CA SER A 79 -9.61 -2.11 9.94
C SER A 79 -10.36 -0.79 9.87
N ASN A 80 -9.72 0.32 10.24
CA ASN A 80 -10.34 1.64 10.29
C ASN A 80 -9.95 2.49 9.07
N VAL A 81 -8.71 2.33 8.60
CA VAL A 81 -8.17 3.08 7.46
C VAL A 81 -7.57 2.07 6.49
N PRO A 82 -8.27 1.71 5.40
CA PRO A 82 -7.79 0.71 4.47
C PRO A 82 -6.43 1.06 3.87
N HIS A 83 -5.64 0.05 3.50
CA HIS A 83 -4.42 0.30 2.73
C HIS A 83 -4.76 0.76 1.31
N SER A 84 -4.05 1.78 0.85
CA SER A 84 -4.17 2.33 -0.50
C SER A 84 -2.80 2.55 -1.10
N TYR A 85 -2.69 2.27 -2.39
CA TYR A 85 -1.50 2.58 -3.17
C TYR A 85 -1.28 4.09 -3.27
N HIS A 86 -2.27 4.84 -3.75
CA HIS A 86 -2.12 6.28 -3.95
C HIS A 86 -2.26 7.11 -2.69
N LEU A 87 -3.23 6.81 -1.83
CA LEU A 87 -3.53 7.69 -0.70
C LEU A 87 -2.51 7.52 0.43
N SER A 88 -2.08 6.29 0.69
CA SER A 88 -1.22 5.98 1.84
C SER A 88 0.17 5.43 1.52
N ASN A 89 0.53 5.32 0.23
CA ASN A 89 1.81 4.76 -0.22
C ASN A 89 2.15 3.41 0.43
N SER A 90 1.13 2.57 0.62
CA SER A 90 1.27 1.35 1.43
C SER A 90 2.10 0.27 0.75
N LEU A 91 2.30 0.35 -0.57
CA LEU A 91 3.20 -0.56 -1.27
C LEU A 91 4.66 -0.36 -0.83
N SER A 92 5.10 0.88 -0.59
CA SER A 92 6.42 1.14 -0.01
C SER A 92 6.55 0.61 1.42
N MET A 93 5.45 0.57 2.20
CA MET A 93 5.47 -0.08 3.52
C MET A 93 5.64 -1.59 3.40
N ALA A 94 4.94 -2.23 2.47
CA ALA A 94 5.12 -3.66 2.19
C ALA A 94 6.56 -3.97 1.79
N GLU A 95 7.12 -3.19 0.86
CA GLU A 95 8.53 -3.30 0.46
C GLU A 95 9.49 -3.10 1.63
N ALA A 96 9.25 -2.11 2.48
CA ALA A 96 10.06 -1.86 3.67
C ALA A 96 10.03 -3.05 4.65
N TYR A 97 8.86 -3.66 4.88
CA TYR A 97 8.76 -4.88 5.67
C TYR A 97 9.52 -6.05 5.05
N TYR A 98 9.45 -6.24 3.73
CA TYR A 98 10.23 -7.28 3.06
C TYR A 98 11.74 -7.05 3.18
N GLN A 99 12.22 -5.82 3.02
CA GLN A 99 13.64 -5.46 3.20
C GLN A 99 14.15 -5.74 4.63
N LEU A 100 13.26 -5.63 5.63
CA LEU A 100 13.53 -5.95 7.03
C LEU A 100 13.39 -7.45 7.36
N GLY A 101 13.13 -8.30 6.37
CA GLY A 101 12.92 -9.74 6.55
C GLY A 101 11.59 -10.10 7.22
N LYS A 102 10.63 -9.17 7.29
CA LYS A 102 9.29 -9.40 7.87
C LYS A 102 8.30 -9.79 6.79
N GLN A 103 8.53 -10.96 6.20
CA GLN A 103 7.79 -11.43 5.02
C GLN A 103 6.27 -11.49 5.25
N GLU A 104 5.81 -12.05 6.36
CA GLU A 104 4.37 -12.14 6.68
C GLU A 104 3.68 -10.76 6.76
N LYS A 105 4.38 -9.75 7.29
CA LYS A 105 3.83 -8.38 7.39
C LYS A 105 3.78 -7.69 6.03
N GLY A 106 4.82 -7.89 5.21
CA GLY A 106 4.82 -7.42 3.82
C GLY A 106 3.72 -8.08 3.00
N ASP A 107 3.57 -9.40 3.13
CA ASP A 107 2.55 -10.20 2.45
C ASP A 107 1.15 -9.73 2.81
N LYS A 108 0.87 -9.47 4.10
CA LYS A 108 -0.42 -8.96 4.56
C LYS A 108 -0.83 -7.67 3.83
N ILE A 109 0.06 -6.68 3.76
CA ILE A 109 -0.24 -5.40 3.09
C ILE A 109 -0.37 -5.60 1.58
N ALA A 110 0.51 -6.38 0.98
CA ALA A 110 0.51 -6.63 -0.46
C ALA A 110 -0.77 -7.40 -0.89
N GLU A 111 -1.22 -8.36 -0.09
CA GLU A 111 -2.50 -9.08 -0.26
C GLU A 111 -3.69 -8.13 -0.22
N MET A 112 -3.75 -7.25 0.79
CA MET A 112 -4.84 -6.26 0.90
C MET A 112 -4.92 -5.34 -0.32
N LEU A 113 -3.76 -4.85 -0.78
CA LEU A 113 -3.67 -4.02 -1.99
C LEU A 113 -4.10 -4.79 -3.24
N PHE A 114 -3.63 -6.03 -3.40
CA PHE A 114 -3.96 -6.86 -4.56
C PHE A 114 -5.45 -7.19 -4.60
N ASN A 115 -6.01 -7.67 -3.49
CA ASN A 115 -7.42 -8.06 -3.42
C ASN A 115 -8.35 -6.86 -3.70
N ASN A 116 -8.00 -5.66 -3.22
CA ASN A 116 -8.74 -4.44 -3.52
C ASN A 116 -8.80 -4.17 -5.04
N SER A 117 -7.65 -4.11 -5.73
CA SER A 117 -7.63 -3.90 -7.19
C SER A 117 -8.28 -5.05 -7.96
N LEU A 118 -8.13 -6.28 -7.49
CA LEU A 118 -8.77 -7.47 -8.08
C LEU A 118 -10.29 -7.36 -8.04
N GLU A 119 -10.86 -6.92 -6.90
CA GLU A 119 -12.30 -6.72 -6.75
C GLU A 119 -12.84 -5.67 -7.73
N TYR A 120 -12.14 -4.53 -7.86
CA TYR A 120 -12.50 -3.49 -8.83
C TYR A 120 -12.50 -4.01 -10.27
N VAL A 121 -11.40 -4.63 -10.73
CA VAL A 121 -11.32 -5.16 -12.10
C VAL A 121 -12.39 -6.23 -12.34
N THR A 122 -12.60 -7.13 -11.38
CA THR A 122 -13.64 -8.17 -11.47
C THR A 122 -15.04 -7.55 -11.58
N TRP A 123 -15.30 -6.45 -10.86
CA TRP A 123 -16.57 -5.74 -10.94
C TRP A 123 -16.78 -5.08 -12.31
N TYR A 124 -15.76 -4.37 -12.82
CA TYR A 124 -15.83 -3.77 -14.16
C TYR A 124 -16.08 -4.82 -15.25
N PHE A 125 -15.42 -5.99 -15.17
CA PHE A 125 -15.62 -7.09 -16.11
C PHE A 125 -16.97 -7.80 -15.99
N ARG A 126 -17.79 -7.51 -14.99
CA ARG A 126 -19.18 -7.98 -14.91
C ARG A 126 -20.18 -7.01 -15.53
N MET A 127 -19.75 -5.79 -15.85
CA MET A 127 -20.61 -4.79 -16.48
C MET A 127 -20.92 -5.12 -17.93
N ASN A 128 -21.97 -4.50 -18.48
CA ASN A 128 -22.22 -4.55 -19.92
C ASN A 128 -21.16 -3.77 -20.70
N ASP A 129 -21.09 -3.99 -22.02
CA ASP A 129 -20.00 -3.46 -22.86
C ASP A 129 -19.95 -1.93 -22.87
N ARG A 130 -21.11 -1.25 -22.85
CA ARG A 130 -21.17 0.21 -22.80
C ARG A 130 -20.58 0.77 -21.50
N GLN A 131 -20.95 0.17 -20.37
CA GLN A 131 -20.43 0.55 -19.05
C GLN A 131 -18.93 0.25 -18.95
N LEU A 132 -18.50 -0.95 -19.38
CA LEU A 132 -17.09 -1.32 -19.43
C LEU A 132 -16.26 -0.34 -20.27
N ALA A 133 -16.74 0.01 -21.46
CA ALA A 133 -16.07 0.98 -22.32
C ALA A 133 -15.95 2.38 -21.67
N THR A 134 -16.91 2.78 -20.84
CA THR A 134 -16.86 4.06 -20.11
C THR A 134 -15.88 4.02 -18.93
N SER A 135 -15.62 2.83 -18.37
CA SER A 135 -14.73 2.62 -17.22
C SER A 135 -13.38 2.02 -17.61
N ILE A 136 -12.99 2.07 -18.90
CA ILE A 136 -11.80 1.37 -19.38
C ILE A 136 -10.50 1.91 -18.77
N GLU A 137 -10.44 3.22 -18.52
CA GLU A 137 -9.30 3.86 -17.84
C GLU A 137 -9.11 3.33 -16.41
N ASP A 138 -10.21 3.12 -15.68
CA ASP A 138 -10.16 2.53 -14.32
C ASP A 138 -9.68 1.08 -14.36
N VAL A 139 -10.10 0.31 -15.37
CA VAL A 139 -9.62 -1.06 -15.61
C VAL A 139 -8.12 -1.07 -15.85
N HIS A 140 -7.63 -0.21 -16.76
CA HIS A 140 -6.19 -0.10 -17.04
C HIS A 140 -5.39 0.29 -15.81
N TYR A 141 -5.91 1.25 -15.04
CA TYR A 141 -5.30 1.67 -13.79
C TYR A 141 -5.16 0.51 -12.79
N HIS A 142 -6.24 -0.24 -12.51
CA HIS A 142 -6.15 -1.35 -11.57
C HIS A 142 -5.34 -2.54 -12.11
N LEU A 143 -5.36 -2.82 -13.42
CA LEU A 143 -4.47 -3.83 -14.03
C LEU A 143 -3.00 -3.45 -13.89
N TYR A 144 -2.66 -2.16 -14.08
CA TYR A 144 -1.30 -1.66 -13.82
C TYR A 144 -0.89 -1.90 -12.36
N LEU A 145 -1.76 -1.58 -11.41
CA LEU A 145 -1.49 -1.81 -9.99
C LEU A 145 -1.26 -3.29 -9.65
N LEU A 146 -2.10 -4.19 -10.18
CA LEU A 146 -1.94 -5.62 -9.95
C LEU A 146 -0.58 -6.13 -10.43
N ASN A 147 -0.10 -5.63 -11.58
CA ASN A 147 1.23 -5.93 -12.07
C ASN A 147 2.35 -5.40 -11.15
N GLU A 148 2.22 -4.17 -10.64
CA GLU A 148 3.20 -3.59 -9.70
C GLU A 148 3.25 -4.36 -8.37
N TYR A 149 2.10 -4.75 -7.82
CA TYR A 149 2.05 -5.56 -6.59
C TYR A 149 2.70 -6.93 -6.80
N LYS A 150 2.36 -7.60 -7.91
CA LYS A 150 2.97 -8.87 -8.29
C LYS A 150 4.48 -8.74 -8.41
N LYS A 151 4.97 -7.70 -9.09
CA LYS A 151 6.41 -7.46 -9.28
C LYS A 151 7.16 -7.35 -7.94
N ILE A 152 6.57 -6.69 -6.94
CA ILE A 152 7.18 -6.64 -5.60
C ILE A 152 7.10 -7.99 -4.89
N MET A 153 5.96 -8.68 -4.96
CA MET A 153 5.83 -10.02 -4.40
C MET A 153 6.86 -11.00 -5.01
N ASP A 154 7.07 -10.96 -6.32
CA ASP A 154 8.09 -11.75 -7.02
C ASP A 154 9.51 -11.40 -6.57
N LYS A 155 9.82 -10.10 -6.49
CA LYS A 155 11.15 -9.59 -6.07
C LYS A 155 11.56 -10.13 -4.70
N TYR A 156 10.61 -10.35 -3.81
CA TYR A 156 10.83 -10.84 -2.45
C TYR A 156 10.38 -12.28 -2.23
N GLU A 157 10.18 -13.05 -3.31
CA GLU A 157 9.84 -14.48 -3.27
C GLU A 157 8.64 -14.80 -2.37
N SER A 158 7.62 -13.93 -2.38
CA SER A 158 6.39 -14.12 -1.64
C SER A 158 5.67 -15.40 -2.09
N LYS A 159 5.14 -16.16 -1.13
CA LYS A 159 4.32 -17.35 -1.40
C LYS A 159 3.00 -17.01 -2.11
N LEU A 160 2.59 -15.75 -2.06
CA LEU A 160 1.36 -15.27 -2.70
C LEU A 160 1.55 -15.00 -4.20
N ALA A 161 2.78 -14.73 -4.64
CA ALA A 161 3.10 -14.43 -6.04
C ALA A 161 2.55 -15.45 -7.06
N PRO A 162 2.74 -16.78 -6.89
CA PRO A 162 2.20 -17.77 -7.85
C PRO A 162 0.67 -17.79 -7.87
N ILE A 163 0.01 -17.61 -6.71
CA ILE A 163 -1.46 -17.59 -6.60
C ILE A 163 -2.01 -16.40 -7.40
N TYR A 164 -1.40 -15.23 -7.23
CA TYR A 164 -1.84 -14.01 -7.90
C TYR A 164 -1.48 -13.95 -9.38
N THR A 165 -0.42 -14.65 -9.79
CA THR A 165 -0.11 -14.86 -11.21
C THR A 165 -1.26 -15.56 -11.93
N GLY A 166 -1.82 -16.62 -11.33
CA GLY A 166 -2.98 -17.32 -11.90
C GLY A 166 -4.18 -16.40 -12.09
N LYS A 167 -4.54 -15.64 -11.04
CA LYS A 167 -5.65 -14.68 -11.09
C LYS A 167 -5.44 -13.58 -12.13
N LEU A 168 -4.23 -13.06 -12.26
CA LEU A 168 -3.93 -12.01 -13.24
C LEU A 168 -4.04 -12.53 -14.68
N ASN A 169 -3.63 -13.76 -14.93
CA ASN A 169 -3.79 -14.39 -16.25
C ASN A 169 -5.28 -14.56 -16.62
N GLU A 170 -6.12 -14.95 -15.66
CA GLU A 170 -7.58 -15.02 -15.87
C GLU A 170 -8.17 -13.66 -16.22
N LEU A 171 -7.77 -12.59 -15.51
CA LEU A 171 -8.22 -11.23 -15.81
C LEU A 171 -7.77 -10.75 -17.19
N ASN A 172 -6.52 -11.03 -17.58
CA ASN A 172 -6.00 -10.65 -18.89
C ASN A 172 -6.75 -11.37 -20.03
N ALA A 173 -7.08 -12.65 -19.85
CA ALA A 173 -7.90 -13.37 -20.83
C ALA A 173 -9.30 -12.77 -21.01
N ILE A 174 -9.93 -12.34 -19.90
CA ILE A 174 -11.22 -11.63 -19.96
C ILE A 174 -11.07 -10.27 -20.64
N TYR A 175 -10.01 -9.53 -20.33
CA TYR A 175 -9.71 -8.25 -20.94
C TYR A 175 -9.58 -8.39 -22.46
N ASP A 176 -8.77 -9.34 -22.93
CA ASP A 176 -8.55 -9.58 -24.36
C ASP A 176 -9.86 -9.90 -25.08
N ALA A 177 -10.68 -10.81 -24.53
CA ALA A 177 -11.95 -11.22 -25.13
C ALA A 177 -13.03 -10.14 -25.15
N ARG A 178 -12.94 -9.11 -24.29
CA ARG A 178 -13.98 -8.08 -24.15
C ARG A 178 -13.59 -6.71 -24.71
N VAL A 179 -12.30 -6.46 -24.88
CA VAL A 179 -11.76 -5.14 -25.24
C VAL A 179 -10.96 -5.19 -26.53
N ASN A 180 -10.24 -6.29 -26.79
CA ASN A 180 -9.34 -6.41 -27.93
C ASN A 180 -9.93 -7.21 -29.11
N GLU A 181 -11.01 -7.97 -28.88
CA GLU A 181 -11.83 -8.64 -29.91
C GLU A 181 -13.06 -7.81 -30.30
#